data_AF-A0A1C5R841-F1
#
_entry.id   AF-A0A1C5R841-F1
#
_cell.length_a   1.000
_cell.length_b   1.000
_cell.length_c   1.000
_cell.angle_alpha   90.00
_cell.angle_beta   90.00
_cell.angle_gamma   90.00
#
_symmetry.space_group_name_H-M   'P 1'
#
loop_
_entity.id
_entity.type
_entity.pdbx_description
1 polymer ?
#
loop_
_entity_poly.entity_id
_entity_poly.type
_entity_poly.pdbx_seq_one_letter_code
_entity_poly.pdbx_strand_id
1 'polypeptide(L)'
;MSTTIAFDIDDELARDAQAVYGGMGLTTELAIRFFLQRTVAEGRIPFDPFAPIQGAATAPTSLEPAAAPQQPEPSKQAQRSTGKITFEMVECVWRAFSETHGTPGFDAQRLAEEISGDTGMSRGSAFIYLVILDNLVAGKSNTRNMKMKDLEYYMGRIQEELGEPSFGNACESLRQSVEYWDKPQFGKFAENVQGYLKSIGR
;
A
#
# COMPACT_ATOMS: atom_id res chain seq x y z
N MET A 1 -22.92 11.96 -22.71
CA MET A 1 -21.53 12.15 -23.14
C MET A 1 -20.79 10.85 -22.91
N SER A 2 -20.06 10.33 -23.90
CA SER A 2 -19.22 9.14 -23.76
C SER A 2 -17.78 9.56 -23.51
N THR A 3 -17.16 9.03 -22.45
CA THR A 3 -15.76 9.28 -22.10
C THR A 3 -14.97 8.00 -22.36
N THR A 4 -13.93 8.08 -23.18
CA THR A 4 -13.03 6.95 -23.48
C THR A 4 -11.90 6.92 -22.46
N ILE A 5 -11.64 5.74 -21.87
CA ILE A 5 -10.53 5.50 -20.95
C ILE A 5 -9.65 4.41 -21.58
N ALA A 6 -8.36 4.69 -21.73
CA ALA A 6 -7.37 3.76 -22.27
C ALA A 6 -6.41 3.33 -21.16
N PHE A 7 -6.03 2.06 -21.18
CA PHE A 7 -5.07 1.46 -20.24
C PHE A 7 -4.03 0.71 -21.04
N ASP A 8 -2.79 0.76 -20.58
CA ASP A 8 -1.71 -0.09 -21.08
C ASP A 8 -1.68 -1.35 -20.19
N ILE A 9 -1.88 -2.51 -20.80
CA ILE A 9 -1.90 -3.82 -20.13
C ILE A 9 -1.19 -4.84 -21.02
N ASP A 10 -0.55 -5.82 -20.41
CA ASP A 10 0.09 -6.90 -21.15
C ASP A 10 -0.93 -7.73 -21.96
N ASP A 11 -0.54 -8.14 -23.17
CA ASP A 11 -1.38 -8.94 -24.08
C ASP A 11 -1.84 -10.27 -23.47
N GLU A 12 -1.03 -10.85 -22.57
CA GLU A 12 -1.36 -12.06 -21.82
C GLU A 12 -2.51 -11.79 -20.83
N LEU A 13 -2.40 -10.72 -20.05
CA LEU A 13 -3.42 -10.31 -19.09
C LEU A 13 -4.75 -9.97 -19.78
N ALA A 14 -4.70 -9.29 -20.94
CA ALA A 14 -5.89 -8.97 -21.72
C ALA A 14 -6.63 -10.24 -22.18
N ARG A 15 -5.88 -11.25 -22.64
CA ARG A 15 -6.41 -12.53 -23.10
C ARG A 15 -7.03 -13.33 -21.96
N ASP A 16 -6.34 -13.40 -20.83
CA ASP A 16 -6.80 -14.12 -19.65
C ASP A 16 -8.07 -13.48 -19.07
N ALA A 17 -8.10 -12.15 -18.97
CA ALA A 17 -9.29 -11.42 -18.54
C ALA A 17 -10.49 -11.74 -19.45
N GLN A 18 -10.30 -11.72 -20.77
CA GLN A 18 -11.37 -12.03 -21.72
C GLN A 18 -11.87 -13.47 -21.58
N ALA A 19 -10.98 -14.44 -21.35
CA ALA A 19 -11.35 -15.84 -21.14
C ALA A 19 -12.16 -16.02 -19.84
N VAL A 20 -11.72 -15.41 -18.75
CA VAL A 20 -12.37 -15.48 -17.44
C VAL A 20 -13.75 -14.82 -17.47
N TYR A 21 -13.84 -13.58 -17.95
CA TYR A 21 -15.12 -12.88 -18.05
C TYR A 21 -16.06 -13.55 -19.06
N GLY A 22 -15.53 -14.02 -20.19
CA GLY A 22 -16.31 -14.77 -21.18
C GLY A 22 -16.92 -16.05 -20.59
N GLY A 23 -16.19 -16.77 -19.74
CA GLY A 23 -16.69 -17.93 -18.99
C GLY A 23 -17.84 -17.60 -18.04
N MET A 24 -17.95 -16.34 -17.58
CA MET A 24 -19.04 -15.83 -16.75
C MET A 24 -20.16 -15.15 -17.57
N GLY A 25 -20.06 -15.14 -18.91
CA GLY A 25 -21.01 -14.46 -19.79
C GLY A 25 -20.90 -12.93 -19.76
N LEU A 26 -19.75 -12.40 -19.36
CA LEU A 26 -19.45 -10.97 -19.27
C LEU A 26 -18.40 -10.57 -20.30
N THR A 27 -18.48 -9.33 -20.79
CA THR A 27 -17.38 -8.72 -21.54
C THR A 27 -16.44 -8.00 -20.58
N THR A 28 -15.15 -7.89 -20.95
CA THR A 28 -14.15 -7.15 -20.16
C THR A 28 -14.56 -5.70 -19.96
N GLU A 29 -15.15 -5.06 -20.97
CA GLU A 29 -15.69 -3.69 -20.88
C GLU A 29 -16.77 -3.58 -19.80
N LEU A 30 -17.73 -4.51 -19.77
CA LEU A 30 -18.82 -4.50 -18.81
C LEU A 30 -18.32 -4.75 -17.38
N ALA A 31 -17.33 -5.64 -17.22
CA ALA A 31 -16.68 -5.88 -15.94
C ALA A 31 -15.98 -4.62 -15.40
N ILE A 32 -15.21 -3.91 -16.25
CA ILE A 32 -14.57 -2.64 -15.89
C ILE A 32 -15.62 -1.59 -15.50
N ARG A 33 -16.73 -1.51 -16.24
CA ARG A 33 -17.82 -0.59 -15.93
C ARG A 33 -18.44 -0.87 -14.55
N PHE A 34 -18.72 -2.13 -14.22
CA PHE A 34 -19.24 -2.49 -12.90
C PHE A 34 -18.23 -2.21 -11.78
N PHE A 35 -16.95 -2.46 -12.03
CA PHE A 35 -15.88 -2.13 -11.09
C PHE A 35 -15.87 -0.64 -10.75
N LEU A 36 -15.91 0.24 -11.76
CA LEU A 36 -15.95 1.69 -11.57
C LEU A 36 -17.22 2.12 -10.82
N GLN A 37 -18.39 1.62 -11.23
CA GLN A 37 -19.65 1.92 -10.57
C GLN A 37 -19.64 1.53 -9.09
N ARG A 38 -19.13 0.33 -8.79
CA ARG A 38 -19.07 -0.18 -7.42
C ARG A 38 -18.05 0.57 -6.57
N THR A 39 -16.91 0.95 -7.14
CA THR A 39 -15.89 1.75 -6.45
C THR A 39 -16.42 3.13 -6.07
N VAL A 40 -17.18 3.78 -6.97
CA VAL A 40 -17.82 5.07 -6.71
C VAL A 40 -18.92 4.94 -5.66
N ALA A 41 -19.75 3.89 -5.75
CA ALA A 41 -20.86 3.68 -4.81
C ALA A 41 -20.37 3.37 -3.38
N GLU A 42 -19.31 2.57 -3.24
CA GLU A 42 -18.79 2.16 -1.93
C GLU A 42 -17.70 3.10 -1.38
N GLY A 43 -17.19 4.04 -2.19
CA GLY A 43 -16.08 4.92 -1.81
C GLY A 43 -14.76 4.17 -1.55
N ARG A 44 -14.65 2.92 -2.01
CA ARG A 44 -13.51 2.01 -1.81
C ARG A 44 -13.42 1.00 -2.94
N ILE A 45 -12.24 0.41 -3.14
CA ILE A 45 -12.02 -0.64 -4.14
C ILE A 45 -12.75 -1.93 -3.69
N PRO A 46 -13.57 -2.57 -4.55
CA PRO A 46 -14.43 -3.71 -4.21
C PRO A 46 -13.70 -5.08 -4.16
N PHE A 47 -12.38 -5.06 -4.07
CA PHE A 47 -11.52 -6.20 -3.74
C PHE A 47 -10.25 -5.63 -3.11
N ASP A 48 -9.44 -6.49 -2.48
CA ASP A 48 -8.10 -6.09 -2.08
C ASP A 48 -7.18 -6.26 -3.30
N PRO A 49 -6.78 -5.17 -3.99
CA PRO A 49 -5.93 -5.27 -5.19
C PRO A 49 -4.55 -5.84 -4.88
N PHE A 50 -4.22 -6.01 -3.60
CA PHE A 50 -2.95 -6.51 -3.13
C PHE A 50 -3.05 -7.88 -2.46
N ALA A 51 -4.21 -8.55 -2.50
CA ALA A 51 -4.31 -9.94 -2.10
C ALA A 51 -3.45 -10.82 -3.03
N PRO A 52 -2.72 -11.82 -2.49
CA PRO A 52 -2.01 -12.77 -3.32
C PRO A 52 -3.01 -13.47 -4.25
N ILE A 53 -2.74 -13.45 -5.56
CA ILE A 53 -3.50 -14.21 -6.54
C ILE A 53 -3.19 -15.68 -6.27
N GLN A 54 -4.10 -16.38 -5.59
CA GLN A 54 -3.98 -17.81 -5.35
C GLN A 54 -4.20 -18.53 -6.68
N GLY A 55 -3.11 -18.97 -7.33
CA GLY A 55 -3.21 -19.75 -8.57
C GLY A 55 -1.92 -19.97 -9.36
N ALA A 56 -0.88 -19.14 -9.22
CA ALA A 56 0.37 -19.32 -9.96
C ALA A 56 1.37 -20.22 -9.20
N ALA A 57 0.99 -21.46 -8.92
CA ALA A 57 1.95 -22.51 -8.57
C ALA A 57 2.26 -23.29 -9.85
N THR A 58 3.29 -22.85 -10.58
CA THR A 58 3.93 -23.68 -11.61
C THR A 58 4.64 -24.83 -10.90
N ALA A 59 4.04 -26.02 -11.01
CA ALA A 59 4.64 -27.27 -10.59
C ALA A 59 5.93 -27.55 -11.38
N PRO A 60 7.02 -28.02 -10.74
CA PRO A 60 8.01 -28.81 -11.43
C PRO A 60 7.61 -30.29 -11.35
N THR A 61 7.35 -30.86 -12.52
CA THR A 61 7.34 -32.29 -12.79
C THR A 61 8.66 -32.92 -12.36
N SER A 62 8.62 -33.95 -11.52
CA SER A 62 9.58 -35.05 -11.58
C SER A 62 8.94 -36.34 -11.03
N LEU A 63 9.32 -37.45 -11.67
CA LEU A 63 8.62 -38.73 -11.76
C LEU A 63 8.60 -39.56 -10.45
N GLU A 64 7.50 -40.30 -10.29
CA GLU A 64 7.15 -41.37 -9.32
C GLU A 64 8.16 -42.57 -9.28
N PRO A 65 8.05 -43.59 -8.36
CA PRO A 65 6.81 -44.14 -7.74
C PRO A 65 6.83 -44.63 -6.26
N ALA A 66 5.61 -44.66 -5.70
CA ALA A 66 4.99 -45.61 -4.76
C ALA A 66 5.70 -46.09 -3.46
N ALA A 67 5.19 -45.64 -2.30
CA ALA A 67 4.86 -46.50 -1.13
C ALA A 67 4.01 -45.77 -0.06
N ALA A 68 2.77 -46.24 0.11
CA ALA A 68 1.85 -46.22 1.27
C ALA A 68 1.53 -44.90 2.05
N PRO A 69 0.26 -44.71 2.51
CA PRO A 69 -0.24 -43.43 2.99
C PRO A 69 0.04 -43.22 4.49
N GLN A 70 0.81 -42.19 4.83
CA GLN A 70 0.86 -41.62 6.18
C GLN A 70 0.28 -40.21 6.13
N GLN A 71 -0.73 -39.98 6.97
CA GLN A 71 -1.39 -38.69 7.16
C GLN A 71 -0.36 -37.61 7.46
N PRO A 72 -0.31 -36.49 6.72
CA PRO A 72 0.38 -35.31 7.19
C PRO A 72 -0.51 -34.60 8.22
N GLU A 73 -0.01 -34.60 9.46
CA GLU A 73 -0.34 -33.67 10.52
C GLU A 73 -0.65 -32.26 9.96
N PRO A 74 -1.68 -31.56 10.44
CA PRO A 74 -1.96 -30.20 9.99
C PRO A 74 -0.78 -29.31 10.37
N SER A 75 0.04 -29.00 9.36
CA SER A 75 1.06 -27.97 9.41
C SER A 75 0.40 -26.71 9.97
N LYS A 76 0.93 -26.25 11.11
CA LYS A 76 0.50 -25.05 11.82
C LYS A 76 0.38 -23.93 10.81
N GLN A 77 -0.85 -23.67 10.37
CA GLN A 77 -1.22 -22.43 9.71
C GLN A 77 -0.71 -21.35 10.64
N ALA A 78 0.34 -20.64 10.24
CA ALA A 78 0.75 -19.43 10.90
C ALA A 78 -0.48 -18.54 10.90
N GLN A 79 -1.13 -18.47 12.05
CA GLN A 79 -2.27 -17.62 12.33
C GLN A 79 -1.89 -16.25 11.78
N ARG A 80 -2.55 -15.83 10.69
CA ARG A 80 -2.43 -14.47 10.16
C ARG A 80 -2.84 -13.55 11.30
N SER A 81 -1.86 -13.07 12.07
CA SER A 81 -2.09 -11.99 12.99
C SER A 81 -2.50 -10.82 12.11
N THR A 82 -3.67 -10.28 12.37
CA THR A 82 -4.01 -8.91 12.02
C THR A 82 -3.04 -8.03 12.80
N GLY A 83 -1.79 -8.01 12.32
CA GLY A 83 -0.63 -7.59 13.06
C GLY A 83 -0.71 -6.09 13.30
N LYS A 84 -0.89 -5.71 14.56
CA LYS A 84 -0.69 -4.33 15.00
C LYS A 84 0.68 -3.88 14.52
N ILE A 85 0.74 -2.86 13.65
CA ILE A 85 2.01 -2.26 13.21
C ILE A 85 2.81 -1.88 14.46
N THR A 86 4.00 -2.47 14.61
CA THR A 86 4.92 -2.28 15.74
C THR A 86 5.90 -1.17 15.43
N PHE A 87 6.61 -0.68 16.44
CA PHE A 87 7.64 0.35 16.24
C PHE A 87 8.80 -0.15 15.37
N GLU A 88 9.24 -1.40 15.56
CA GLU A 88 10.29 -2.01 14.72
C GLU A 88 9.93 -2.02 13.23
N MET A 89 8.66 -2.25 12.88
CA MET A 89 8.17 -2.14 11.50
C MET A 89 8.28 -0.70 10.98
N VAL A 90 7.91 0.29 11.80
CA VAL A 90 7.97 1.72 11.46
C VAL A 90 9.42 2.17 11.24
N GLU A 91 10.35 1.71 12.08
CA GLU A 91 11.80 1.96 11.92
C GLU A 91 12.35 1.31 10.66
N CYS A 92 11.94 0.08 10.35
CA CYS A 92 12.34 -0.61 9.14
C CYS A 92 11.91 0.17 7.88
N VAL A 93 10.68 0.69 7.87
CA VAL A 93 10.19 1.58 6.79
C VAL A 93 11.03 2.85 6.69
N TRP A 94 11.37 3.49 7.83
CA TRP A 94 12.25 4.67 7.82
C TRP A 94 13.58 4.35 7.16
N ARG A 95 14.25 3.28 7.61
CA ARG A 95 15.57 2.91 7.11
C ARG A 95 15.55 2.67 5.61
N ALA A 96 14.60 1.86 5.14
CA ALA A 96 14.41 1.55 3.73
C ALA A 96 14.16 2.83 2.90
N PHE A 97 13.33 3.74 3.40
CA PHE A 97 13.09 5.03 2.76
C PHE A 97 14.34 5.91 2.77
N SER A 98 15.00 6.10 3.91
CA SER A 98 16.17 6.98 4.03
C SER A 98 17.34 6.54 3.15
N GLU A 99 17.51 5.25 2.93
CA GLU A 99 18.58 4.69 2.09
C GLU A 99 18.31 4.88 0.58
N THR A 100 17.05 5.04 0.18
CA THR A 100 16.66 5.00 -1.24
C THR A 100 16.03 6.29 -1.75
N HIS A 101 15.47 7.12 -0.88
CA HIS A 101 14.85 8.39 -1.27
C HIS A 101 15.87 9.32 -1.95
N GLY A 102 15.43 10.01 -3.01
CA GLY A 102 16.32 10.89 -3.80
C GLY A 102 17.23 10.17 -4.80
N THR A 103 17.26 8.84 -4.82
CA THR A 103 17.92 8.08 -5.89
C THR A 103 16.99 7.92 -7.10
N PRO A 104 17.53 7.92 -8.33
CA PRO A 104 16.77 7.48 -9.50
C PRO A 104 16.37 6.01 -9.30
N GLY A 105 15.07 5.75 -9.14
CA GLY A 105 14.56 4.39 -8.95
C GLY A 105 13.93 4.09 -7.59
N PHE A 106 13.55 5.10 -6.80
CA PHE A 106 12.64 4.89 -5.66
C PHE A 106 11.38 4.14 -6.13
N ASP A 107 11.23 2.91 -5.65
CA ASP A 107 10.12 2.01 -5.96
C ASP A 107 9.47 1.56 -4.65
N ALA A 108 8.42 2.27 -4.27
CA ALA A 108 7.66 1.96 -3.06
C ALA A 108 7.04 0.56 -3.08
N GLN A 109 6.75 0.00 -4.26
CA GLN A 109 6.15 -1.33 -4.39
C GLN A 109 7.17 -2.40 -4.00
N ARG A 110 8.37 -2.32 -4.59
CA ARG A 110 9.48 -3.23 -4.28
C ARG A 110 9.88 -3.15 -2.80
N LEU A 111 10.06 -1.93 -2.27
CA LEU A 111 10.44 -1.74 -0.86
C LEU A 111 9.36 -2.27 0.09
N ALA A 112 8.07 -2.09 -0.25
CA ALA A 112 6.99 -2.64 0.56
C ALA A 112 7.00 -4.17 0.62
N GLU A 113 7.42 -4.85 -0.46
CA GLU A 113 7.59 -6.30 -0.50
C GLU A 113 8.74 -6.76 0.40
N GLU A 114 9.89 -6.08 0.31
CA GLU A 114 11.06 -6.35 1.16
C GLU A 114 10.72 -6.16 2.65
N ILE A 115 10.17 -5.00 3.03
CA ILE A 115 9.77 -4.70 4.42
C ILE A 115 8.74 -5.71 4.93
N SER A 116 7.79 -6.11 4.07
CA SER A 116 6.77 -7.09 4.45
C SER A 116 7.37 -8.45 4.75
N GLY A 117 8.33 -8.90 3.92
CA GLY A 117 9.07 -10.14 4.13
C GLY A 117 9.92 -10.12 5.40
N ASP A 118 10.58 -9.00 5.67
CA ASP A 118 11.53 -8.88 6.78
C ASP A 118 10.88 -8.70 8.15
N THR A 119 9.75 -7.99 8.20
CA THR A 119 9.15 -7.56 9.48
C THR A 119 7.81 -8.22 9.78
N GLY A 120 7.16 -8.82 8.79
CA GLY A 120 5.78 -9.27 8.90
C GLY A 120 4.74 -8.14 8.85
N MET A 121 5.14 -6.89 8.60
CA MET A 121 4.21 -5.81 8.27
C MET A 121 3.41 -6.21 7.02
N SER A 122 2.11 -5.90 6.97
CA SER A 122 1.36 -6.12 5.72
C SER A 122 1.95 -5.24 4.61
N ARG A 123 2.19 -5.81 3.42
CA ARG A 123 2.66 -5.08 2.24
C ARG A 123 1.90 -3.78 1.99
N GLY A 124 0.57 -3.80 2.08
CA GLY A 124 -0.26 -2.61 1.88
C GLY A 124 0.02 -1.49 2.89
N SER A 125 0.25 -1.83 4.16
CA SER A 125 0.64 -0.83 5.16
C SER A 125 2.05 -0.28 4.92
N ALA A 126 3.01 -1.14 4.56
CA ALA A 126 4.37 -0.70 4.23
C ALA A 126 4.37 0.27 3.04
N PHE A 127 3.63 -0.06 1.99
CA PHE A 127 3.44 0.80 0.82
C PHE A 127 2.83 2.16 1.19
N ILE A 128 1.76 2.16 1.99
CA ILE A 128 1.12 3.42 2.43
C ILE A 128 2.11 4.30 3.19
N TYR A 129 2.91 3.72 4.10
CA TYR A 129 3.88 4.49 4.88
C TYR A 129 4.98 5.07 3.99
N LEU A 130 5.51 4.29 3.03
CA LEU A 130 6.51 4.75 2.06
C LEU A 130 5.99 5.89 1.17
N VAL A 131 4.76 5.78 0.66
CA VAL A 131 4.14 6.83 -0.17
C VAL A 131 3.90 8.10 0.65
N ILE A 132 3.49 7.98 1.91
CA ILE A 132 3.33 9.15 2.78
C ILE A 132 4.68 9.85 2.98
N LEU A 133 5.75 9.10 3.27
CA LEU A 133 7.10 9.64 3.42
C LEU A 133 7.61 10.34 2.14
N ASP A 134 7.43 9.73 0.98
CA ASP A 134 7.81 10.33 -0.31
C ASP A 134 7.07 11.66 -0.54
N ASN A 135 5.76 11.67 -0.30
CA ASN A 135 4.96 12.89 -0.42
C ASN A 135 5.37 13.96 0.61
N LEU A 136 5.70 13.58 1.85
CA LEU A 136 6.18 14.51 2.87
C LEU A 136 7.45 15.21 2.41
N VAL A 137 8.49 14.44 2.03
CA VAL A 137 9.78 15.00 1.60
C VAL A 137 9.65 15.81 0.30
N ALA A 138 8.74 15.41 -0.59
CA ALA A 138 8.44 16.13 -1.82
C ALA A 138 7.49 17.34 -1.66
N GLY A 139 6.92 17.57 -0.47
CA GLY A 139 5.98 18.67 -0.22
C GLY A 139 4.61 18.51 -0.89
N LYS A 140 4.21 17.27 -1.20
CA LYS A 140 2.94 16.93 -1.86
C LYS A 140 1.88 16.51 -0.85
N SER A 141 0.61 16.76 -1.17
CA SER A 141 -0.50 16.34 -0.30
C SER A 141 -0.66 14.81 -0.22
N ASN A 142 -1.14 14.36 0.92
CA ASN A 142 -1.42 12.97 1.24
C ASN A 142 -2.93 12.74 1.38
N THR A 143 -3.41 11.64 0.80
CA THR A 143 -4.82 11.20 0.90
C THR A 143 -5.00 9.95 1.76
N ARG A 144 -3.90 9.28 2.10
CA ARG A 144 -3.84 8.21 3.10
C ARG A 144 -3.31 8.78 4.41
N ASN A 145 -3.65 8.16 5.52
CA ASN A 145 -3.13 8.52 6.84
C ASN A 145 -2.44 7.33 7.50
N MET A 146 -1.78 7.61 8.63
CA MET A 146 -1.13 6.62 9.49
C MET A 146 -1.45 6.95 10.95
N LYS A 147 -0.90 6.20 11.91
CA LYS A 147 -1.04 6.57 13.32
C LYS A 147 -0.27 7.87 13.58
N MET A 148 -0.85 8.77 14.38
CA MET A 148 -0.17 10.05 14.70
C MET A 148 1.22 9.87 15.32
N LYS A 149 1.39 8.87 16.20
CA LYS A 149 2.71 8.59 16.80
C LYS A 149 3.77 8.23 15.76
N ASP A 150 3.38 7.49 14.73
CA ASP A 150 4.30 7.09 13.66
C ASP A 150 4.61 8.29 12.76
N LEU A 151 3.62 9.16 12.51
CA LEU A 151 3.83 10.42 11.80
C LEU A 151 4.78 11.35 12.55
N GLU A 152 4.57 11.56 13.86
CA GLU A 152 5.44 12.37 14.71
C GLU A 152 6.88 11.86 14.71
N TYR A 153 7.06 10.54 14.78
CA TYR A 153 8.36 9.89 14.66
C TYR A 153 9.03 10.24 13.33
N TYR A 154 8.34 10.05 12.20
CA TYR A 154 8.91 10.35 10.88
C TYR A 154 9.22 11.83 10.70
N MET A 155 8.37 12.73 11.17
CA MET A 155 8.64 14.17 11.13
C MET A 155 9.92 14.53 11.90
N GLY A 156 10.14 13.90 13.06
CA GLY A 156 11.39 14.03 13.81
C GLY A 156 12.60 13.54 13.01
N ARG A 157 12.51 12.34 12.42
CA ARG A 157 13.60 11.77 11.60
C ARG A 157 13.89 12.60 10.34
N ILE A 158 12.86 13.13 9.68
CA ILE A 158 13.02 14.05 8.54
C ILE A 158 13.78 15.31 8.99
N GLN A 159 13.44 15.88 10.14
CA GLN A 159 14.14 17.06 10.67
C GLN A 159 15.60 16.76 11.02
N GLU A 160 15.85 15.64 11.70
CA GLU A 160 17.18 15.26 12.22
C GLU A 160 18.13 14.77 11.11
N GLU A 161 17.65 13.95 10.18
CA GLU A 161 18.50 13.27 9.19
C GLU A 161 18.45 13.90 7.81
N LEU A 162 17.32 14.49 7.40
CA LEU A 162 17.15 15.07 6.05
C LEU A 162 17.25 16.60 6.03
N GLY A 163 17.27 17.21 7.22
CA GLY A 163 17.51 18.63 7.42
C GLY A 163 16.30 19.54 7.17
N GLU A 164 16.50 20.82 7.46
CA GLU A 164 15.45 21.85 7.44
C GLU A 164 14.70 22.00 6.10
N PRO A 165 15.33 21.89 4.92
CA PRO A 165 14.59 21.97 3.65
C PRO A 165 13.53 20.85 3.51
N SER A 166 13.92 19.61 3.78
CA SER A 166 13.03 18.45 3.73
C SER A 166 11.93 18.53 4.80
N PHE A 167 12.29 19.04 5.98
CA PHE A 167 11.33 19.28 7.05
C PHE A 167 10.31 20.38 6.72
N GLY A 168 10.76 21.47 6.06
CA GLY A 168 9.89 22.52 5.53
C GLY A 168 8.88 21.97 4.52
N ASN A 169 9.35 21.13 3.58
CA ASN A 169 8.48 20.42 2.64
C ASN A 169 7.47 19.52 3.35
N ALA A 170 7.92 18.76 4.35
CA ALA A 170 7.03 17.86 5.11
C ALA A 170 5.94 18.63 5.86
N CYS A 171 6.28 19.78 6.47
CA CYS A 171 5.28 20.65 7.09
C CYS A 171 4.26 21.16 6.07
N GLU A 172 4.71 21.52 4.89
CA GLU A 172 3.84 22.01 3.82
C GLU A 172 2.94 20.91 3.26
N SER A 173 3.48 19.70 3.04
CA SER A 173 2.72 18.50 2.72
C SER A 173 1.60 18.27 3.74
N LEU A 174 1.90 18.36 5.04
CA LEU A 174 0.90 18.21 6.09
C LEU A 174 -0.19 19.29 6.01
N ARG A 175 0.17 20.56 5.83
CA ARG A 175 -0.81 21.66 5.69
C ARG A 175 -1.77 21.41 4.52
N GLN A 176 -1.26 20.99 3.37
CA GLN A 176 -2.07 20.69 2.19
C GLN A 176 -2.95 19.44 2.38
N SER A 177 -2.49 18.48 3.18
CA SER A 177 -3.21 17.21 3.44
C SER A 177 -4.39 17.37 4.39
N VAL A 178 -4.34 18.36 5.29
CA VAL A 178 -5.36 18.61 6.32
C VAL A 178 -6.75 18.76 5.74
N GLU A 179 -6.92 19.48 4.61
CA GLU A 179 -8.23 19.64 3.97
C GLU A 179 -8.84 18.29 3.57
N TYR A 180 -8.02 17.36 3.06
CA TYR A 180 -8.50 16.03 2.69
C TYR A 180 -8.83 15.18 3.92
N TRP A 181 -8.05 15.30 4.99
CA TRP A 181 -8.22 14.56 6.24
C TRP A 181 -9.31 15.11 7.16
N ASP A 182 -9.91 16.26 6.86
CA ASP A 182 -11.04 16.82 7.62
C ASP A 182 -12.36 16.08 7.33
N LYS A 183 -12.33 15.10 6.42
CA LYS A 183 -13.50 14.29 6.09
C LYS A 183 -13.83 13.28 7.20
N PRO A 184 -15.12 12.96 7.45
CA PRO A 184 -15.54 12.13 8.58
C PRO A 184 -14.83 10.78 8.72
N GLN A 185 -14.44 10.15 7.60
CA GLN A 185 -13.76 8.85 7.62
C GLN A 185 -12.37 8.87 8.27
N PHE A 186 -11.76 10.04 8.46
CA PHE A 186 -10.46 10.21 9.11
C PHE A 186 -10.58 10.61 10.59
N GLY A 187 -11.79 10.78 11.11
CA GLY A 187 -12.03 11.19 12.49
C GLY A 187 -11.30 12.49 12.83
N LYS A 188 -10.58 12.51 13.95
CA LYS A 188 -9.83 13.69 14.43
C LYS A 188 -8.41 13.82 13.87
N PHE A 189 -8.10 13.11 12.78
CA PHE A 189 -6.73 13.10 12.27
C PHE A 189 -6.26 14.49 11.81
N ALA A 190 -7.09 15.23 11.07
CA ALA A 190 -6.80 16.61 10.68
C ALA A 190 -6.55 17.52 11.89
N GLU A 191 -7.41 17.47 12.92
CA GLU A 191 -7.24 18.23 14.16
C GLU A 191 -5.90 17.92 14.85
N ASN A 192 -5.54 16.64 14.93
CA ASN A 192 -4.28 16.20 15.55
C ASN A 192 -3.06 16.69 14.76
N VAL A 193 -3.10 16.64 13.42
CA VAL A 193 -2.01 17.16 12.57
C VAL A 193 -1.87 18.68 12.73
N GLN A 194 -2.98 19.43 12.75
CA GLN A 194 -2.95 20.86 13.01
C GLN A 194 -2.40 21.18 14.40
N GLY A 195 -2.79 20.41 15.43
CA GLY A 195 -2.26 20.54 16.78
C GLY A 195 -0.76 20.27 16.84
N TYR A 196 -0.30 19.23 16.13
CA TYR A 196 1.12 18.91 15.99
C TYR A 196 1.91 20.05 15.33
N LEU A 197 1.48 20.54 14.16
CA LEU A 197 2.15 21.66 13.46
C LEU A 197 2.30 22.90 14.36
N LYS A 198 1.24 23.27 15.10
CA LYS A 198 1.30 24.37 16.07
C LYS A 198 2.32 24.12 17.18
N SER A 199 2.42 22.89 17.68
CA SER A 199 3.33 22.54 18.78
C SER A 199 4.81 22.67 18.39
N ILE A 200 5.14 22.48 17.12
CA ILE A 200 6.50 22.63 16.57
C ILE A 200 6.74 24.02 15.95
N GLY A 201 5.82 24.97 16.15
CA GLY A 201 5.95 26.35 15.65
C GLY A 201 5.87 26.46 14.13
N ARG A 202 5.01 25.65 13.49
CA ARG A 202 4.77 25.61 12.04
C ARG A 202 3.32 25.90 11.68
#